data_AF-A0A2T6M176-F1
#
_entry.id   AF-A0A2T6M176-F1
#
_cell.length_a   1.000
_cell.length_b   1.000
_cell.length_c   1.000
_cell.angle_alpha   90.00
_cell.angle_beta   90.00
_cell.angle_gamma   90.00
#
_symmetry.space_group_name_H-M   'P 1'
#
loop_
_entity.id
_entity.type
_entity.pdbx_description
1 polymer ?
#
loop_
_entity_poly.entity_id
_entity_poly.type
_entity_poly.pdbx_seq_one_letter_code
_entity_poly.pdbx_strand_id
1 'polypeptide(L)'
;MRRLEDPSEQNVFKRSNPAPVVKRLFLREAALIRRGWLSRIWAYPKLSSAEQLTTEAPEDWMLRTTYRLVRWLIRCGHQEILSDLVDDEVGTRHGSRNDVSDQPFKLALLAMFWWSESLSNETVIDRRRRAEFGDAMEYARRHRVPSKHLCGFIKQAGIKRIAHKLKVGHCEPGFRLGEPHVTDEHRVCPAVPQIAFQRGCDVVAKP
;
A
#
# COMPACT_ATOMS: atom_id res chain seq x y z
N MET A 1 31.22 0.96 -0.45
CA MET A 1 30.24 0.16 -1.20
C MET A 1 28.90 0.89 -1.18
N ARG A 2 28.45 1.45 -2.31
CA ARG A 2 27.07 1.97 -2.42
C ARG A 2 26.14 0.76 -2.43
N ARG A 3 25.20 0.69 -1.47
CA ARG A 3 24.11 -0.29 -1.57
C ARG A 3 23.37 0.02 -2.87
N LEU A 4 23.28 -0.97 -3.76
CA LEU A 4 22.28 -0.96 -4.83
C LEU A 4 20.93 -0.97 -4.09
N GLU A 5 20.38 0.22 -3.87
CA GLU A 5 19.00 0.35 -3.43
C GLU A 5 18.17 -0.40 -4.47
N ASP A 6 17.48 -1.45 -4.04
CA ASP A 6 16.50 -2.13 -4.89
C ASP A 6 15.59 -1.02 -5.43
N PRO A 7 15.53 -0.77 -6.76
CA PRO A 7 14.76 0.33 -7.34
C PRO A 7 13.28 0.26 -6.96
N SER A 8 12.84 -0.89 -6.45
CA SER A 8 11.53 -1.10 -5.90
C SER A 8 11.28 -0.41 -4.54
N GLU A 9 12.29 0.06 -3.80
CA GLU A 9 12.13 0.78 -2.52
C GLU A 9 11.78 2.27 -2.65
N GLN A 10 11.82 2.83 -3.86
CA GLN A 10 11.56 4.26 -4.06
C GLN A 10 10.07 4.60 -3.90
N ASN A 11 9.78 5.60 -3.05
CA ASN A 11 8.45 6.17 -2.93
C ASN A 11 8.14 7.02 -4.17
N VAL A 12 7.24 6.55 -5.03
CA VAL A 12 6.78 7.28 -6.23
C VAL A 12 5.83 8.44 -5.90
N PHE A 13 5.25 8.46 -4.70
CA PHE A 13 4.30 9.48 -4.28
C PHE A 13 4.99 10.60 -3.48
N LYS A 14 4.61 11.83 -3.76
CA LYS A 14 4.98 13.00 -2.95
C LYS A 14 3.71 13.60 -2.37
N ARG A 15 3.79 14.15 -1.14
CA ARG A 15 2.64 14.84 -0.51
C ARG A 15 2.09 15.99 -1.35
N SER A 16 2.94 16.64 -2.14
CA SER A 16 2.58 17.74 -3.03
C SER A 16 2.00 17.30 -4.38
N ASN A 17 1.95 16.00 -4.68
CA ASN A 17 1.39 15.54 -5.95
C ASN A 17 -0.12 15.80 -5.97
N PRO A 18 -0.67 16.42 -7.03
CA PRO A 18 -2.12 16.58 -7.16
C PRO A 18 -2.79 15.24 -7.48
N ALA A 19 -4.06 15.07 -7.07
CA ALA A 19 -4.79 13.82 -7.18
C ALA A 19 -4.76 13.17 -8.60
N PRO A 20 -4.94 13.90 -9.72
CA PRO A 20 -4.83 13.30 -11.06
C PRO A 20 -3.46 12.72 -11.38
N VAL A 21 -2.39 13.32 -10.84
CA VAL A 21 -1.02 12.78 -10.97
C VAL A 21 -0.88 11.51 -10.14
N VAL A 22 -1.40 11.51 -8.91
CA VAL A 22 -1.36 10.33 -8.03
C VAL A 22 -2.14 9.16 -8.64
N LYS A 23 -3.35 9.38 -9.18
CA LYS A 23 -4.13 8.36 -9.90
C LYS A 23 -3.32 7.73 -11.03
N ARG A 24 -2.70 8.55 -11.90
CA ARG A 24 -1.86 8.05 -13.01
C ARG A 24 -0.64 7.25 -12.52
N LEU A 25 0.03 7.71 -11.47
CA LEU A 25 1.16 6.99 -10.89
C LEU A 25 0.72 5.65 -10.29
N PHE A 26 -0.38 5.64 -9.55
CA PHE A 26 -0.94 4.41 -8.99
C PHE A 26 -1.29 3.40 -10.08
N LEU A 27 -2.02 3.80 -11.13
CA LEU A 27 -2.39 2.93 -12.24
C LEU A 27 -1.17 2.40 -13.00
N ARG A 28 -0.13 3.23 -13.19
CA ARG A 28 1.13 2.80 -13.79
C ARG A 28 1.81 1.72 -12.95
N GLU A 29 1.99 1.95 -11.65
CA GLU A 29 2.61 0.98 -10.74
C GLU A 29 1.78 -0.29 -10.62
N ALA A 30 0.45 -0.17 -10.53
CA ALA A 30 -0.49 -1.29 -10.56
C ALA A 30 -0.29 -2.18 -11.79
N ALA A 31 -0.17 -1.58 -12.97
CA ALA A 31 0.08 -2.31 -14.22
C ALA A 31 1.45 -3.02 -14.21
N LEU A 32 2.50 -2.38 -13.66
CA LEU A 32 3.82 -3.00 -13.52
C LEU A 32 3.79 -4.19 -12.55
N ILE A 33 3.11 -4.04 -11.41
CA ILE A 33 2.91 -5.13 -10.45
C ILE A 33 2.19 -6.29 -11.12
N ARG A 34 1.08 -6.02 -11.82
CA ARG A 34 0.31 -7.08 -12.50
C ARG A 34 1.15 -7.82 -13.54
N ARG A 35 1.86 -7.10 -14.42
CA ARG A 35 2.75 -7.72 -15.43
C ARG A 35 3.86 -8.54 -14.77
N GLY A 36 4.49 -7.99 -13.73
CA GLY A 36 5.55 -8.66 -12.98
C GLY A 36 5.07 -9.91 -12.24
N TRP A 37 3.85 -9.88 -11.72
CA TRP A 37 3.23 -11.01 -11.05
C TRP A 37 2.87 -12.12 -12.04
N LEU A 38 2.20 -11.77 -13.15
CA LEU A 38 1.91 -12.72 -14.22
C LEU A 38 3.20 -13.37 -14.71
N SER A 39 4.19 -12.59 -15.14
CA SER A 39 5.48 -13.13 -15.60
C SER A 39 6.09 -14.15 -14.61
N ARG A 40 5.99 -13.90 -13.30
CA ARG A 40 6.41 -14.84 -12.25
C ARG A 40 5.54 -16.10 -12.16
N ILE A 41 4.21 -15.98 -12.26
CA ILE A 41 3.30 -17.16 -12.32
C ILE A 41 3.72 -18.10 -13.46
N TRP A 42 4.01 -17.54 -14.64
CA TRP A 42 4.38 -18.35 -15.82
C TRP A 42 5.80 -18.92 -15.75
N ALA A 43 6.71 -18.28 -15.01
CA ALA A 43 8.10 -18.70 -14.87
C ALA A 43 8.33 -19.67 -13.71
N TYR A 44 7.64 -19.49 -12.58
CA TYR A 44 7.89 -20.20 -11.33
C TYR A 44 7.77 -21.74 -11.44
N PRO A 45 6.77 -22.32 -12.12
CA PRO A 45 6.67 -23.77 -12.31
C PRO A 45 7.80 -24.38 -13.14
N LYS A 46 8.55 -23.56 -13.90
CA LYS A 46 9.66 -24.00 -14.74
C LYS A 46 10.99 -24.06 -13.98
N LEU A 47 11.03 -23.52 -12.76
CA LEU A 47 12.20 -23.57 -11.90
C LEU A 47 12.36 -24.96 -11.29
N SER A 48 13.61 -25.38 -11.11
CA SER A 48 13.93 -26.59 -10.33
C SER A 48 13.52 -26.42 -8.86
N SER A 49 13.37 -27.54 -8.13
CA SER A 49 13.03 -27.50 -6.71
C SER A 49 14.02 -26.69 -5.87
N ALA A 50 15.32 -26.77 -6.18
CA ALA A 50 16.35 -25.98 -5.50
C ALA A 50 16.18 -24.47 -5.75
N GLU A 51 15.88 -24.07 -6.98
CA GLU A 51 15.64 -22.67 -7.32
C GLU A 51 14.37 -22.12 -6.67
N GLN A 52 13.30 -22.93 -6.61
CA GLN A 52 12.03 -22.54 -5.97
C GLN A 52 12.19 -22.26 -4.47
N LEU A 53 13.09 -22.97 -3.77
CA LEU A 53 13.39 -22.74 -2.35
C LEU A 53 14.04 -21.39 -2.09
N THR A 54 14.81 -20.88 -3.05
CA THR A 54 15.52 -19.60 -2.96
C THR A 54 14.77 -18.43 -3.62
N THR A 55 13.82 -18.74 -4.50
CA THR A 55 13.04 -17.75 -5.24
C THR A 55 11.75 -17.41 -4.49
N GLU A 56 11.51 -16.11 -4.30
CA GLU A 56 10.24 -15.64 -3.73
C GLU A 56 9.05 -16.12 -4.57
N ALA A 57 8.04 -16.71 -3.92
CA ALA A 57 6.83 -17.17 -4.59
C ALA A 57 6.11 -16.00 -5.29
N PRO A 58 5.47 -16.20 -6.45
CA PRO A 58 4.81 -15.13 -7.20
C PRO A 58 3.77 -14.36 -6.38
N GLU A 59 2.98 -15.07 -5.57
CA GLU A 59 1.99 -14.47 -4.66
C GLU A 59 2.65 -13.63 -3.56
N ASP A 60 3.72 -14.13 -2.93
CA ASP A 60 4.48 -13.41 -1.89
C ASP A 60 5.05 -12.10 -2.46
N TRP A 61 5.61 -12.15 -3.68
CA TRP A 61 6.12 -10.96 -4.37
C TRP A 61 5.01 -9.93 -4.66
N MET A 62 3.85 -10.38 -5.15
CA MET A 62 2.70 -9.52 -5.46
C MET A 62 2.16 -8.85 -4.20
N LEU A 63 1.98 -9.61 -3.11
CA LEU A 63 1.53 -9.09 -1.82
C LEU A 63 2.49 -8.05 -1.26
N ARG A 64 3.78 -8.37 -1.21
CA ARG A 64 4.82 -7.46 -0.71
C ARG A 64 4.86 -6.15 -1.48
N THR A 65 4.79 -6.23 -2.80
CA THR A 65 4.89 -5.06 -3.69
C THR A 65 3.63 -4.19 -3.60
N THR A 66 2.45 -4.81 -3.59
CA THR A 66 1.16 -4.12 -3.43
C THR A 66 1.06 -3.43 -2.07
N TYR A 67 1.39 -4.16 -1.00
CA TYR A 67 1.38 -3.61 0.36
C TYR A 67 2.28 -2.38 0.47
N ARG A 68 3.47 -2.44 -0.12
CA ARG A 68 4.40 -1.30 -0.15
C ARG A 68 3.80 -0.10 -0.88
N LEU A 69 3.26 -0.29 -2.08
CA LEU A 69 2.66 0.77 -2.88
C LEU A 69 1.55 1.49 -2.11
N VAL A 70 0.60 0.73 -1.56
CA VAL A 70 -0.55 1.28 -0.83
C VAL A 70 -0.11 1.93 0.48
N ARG A 71 0.88 1.36 1.19
CA ARG A 71 1.43 1.98 2.40
C ARG A 71 2.07 3.33 2.11
N TRP A 72 2.76 3.48 0.99
CA TRP A 72 3.31 4.78 0.57
C TRP A 72 2.22 5.79 0.23
N LEU A 73 1.17 5.35 -0.50
CA LEU A 73 0.02 6.17 -0.82
C LEU A 73 -0.64 6.73 0.45
N ILE A 74 -0.92 5.88 1.44
CA ILE A 74 -1.48 6.26 2.75
C ILE A 74 -0.54 7.22 3.48
N ARG A 75 0.77 6.92 3.53
CA ARG A 75 1.76 7.78 4.23
C ARG A 75 1.88 9.18 3.61
N CYS A 76 1.65 9.29 2.31
CA CYS A 76 1.63 10.56 1.58
C CYS A 76 0.27 11.30 1.68
N GLY A 77 -0.75 10.69 2.30
CA GLY A 77 -2.06 11.31 2.50
C GLY A 77 -2.94 11.30 1.26
N HIS A 78 -2.75 10.32 0.36
CA HIS A 78 -3.49 10.23 -0.90
C HIS A 78 -4.39 8.99 -0.99
N GLN A 79 -4.87 8.47 0.13
CA GLN A 79 -5.63 7.21 0.15
C GLN A 79 -7.03 7.34 -0.47
N GLU A 80 -7.60 8.54 -0.47
CA GLU A 80 -8.91 8.90 -1.02
C GLU A 80 -9.00 8.65 -2.52
N ILE A 81 -7.88 8.72 -3.26
CA ILE A 81 -7.87 8.45 -4.71
C ILE A 81 -8.26 7.01 -5.04
N LEU A 82 -8.17 6.08 -4.08
CA LEU A 82 -8.55 4.68 -4.29
C LEU A 82 -10.07 4.51 -4.40
N SER A 83 -10.84 5.28 -3.62
CA SER A 83 -12.30 5.27 -3.71
C SER A 83 -12.72 5.82 -5.07
N ASP A 84 -12.17 6.96 -5.48
CA ASP A 84 -12.43 7.53 -6.79
C ASP A 84 -12.12 6.54 -7.93
N LEU A 85 -10.98 5.84 -7.88
CA LEU A 85 -10.61 4.87 -8.92
C LEU A 85 -11.61 3.71 -9.00
N VAL A 86 -12.12 3.26 -7.86
CA VAL A 86 -13.15 2.22 -7.83
C VAL A 86 -14.47 2.75 -8.37
N ASP A 87 -14.90 3.95 -7.97
CA ASP A 87 -16.16 4.53 -8.42
C ASP A 87 -16.14 4.84 -9.94
N ASP A 88 -15.02 5.38 -10.44
CA ASP A 88 -14.80 5.74 -11.84
C ASP A 88 -14.70 4.49 -12.75
N GLU A 89 -14.00 3.43 -12.33
CA GLU A 89 -13.66 2.28 -13.20
C GLU A 89 -14.50 1.02 -12.97
N VAL A 90 -14.95 0.75 -11.74
CA VAL A 90 -15.64 -0.49 -11.39
C VAL A 90 -17.14 -0.39 -11.70
N GLY A 91 -17.68 0.83 -11.68
CA GLY A 91 -19.10 1.07 -11.74
C GLY A 91 -19.80 0.55 -10.48
N THR A 92 -20.83 1.26 -10.04
CA THR A 92 -21.63 1.04 -8.83
C THR A 92 -22.47 -0.26 -8.83
N ARG A 93 -21.92 -1.39 -9.30
CA ARG A 93 -22.58 -2.71 -9.27
C ARG A 93 -22.42 -3.47 -7.96
N HIS A 94 -21.64 -2.96 -7.00
CA HIS A 94 -21.51 -3.57 -5.69
C HIS A 94 -22.60 -3.03 -4.76
N GLY A 95 -23.80 -3.60 -4.85
CA GLY A 95 -24.90 -3.30 -3.93
C GLY A 95 -24.47 -3.51 -2.48
N SER A 96 -24.34 -2.39 -1.74
CA SER A 96 -24.51 -2.12 -0.29
C SER A 96 -24.14 -3.16 0.79
N ARG A 97 -23.58 -4.33 0.48
CA ARG A 97 -23.44 -5.40 1.48
C ARG A 97 -22.15 -5.42 2.26
N ASN A 98 -21.12 -4.68 1.85
CA ASN A 98 -19.92 -4.44 2.65
C ASN A 98 -19.30 -3.12 2.21
N ASP A 99 -19.45 -2.09 3.04
CA ASP A 99 -18.73 -0.83 2.83
C ASP A 99 -17.23 -1.08 2.96
N VAL A 100 -16.51 -0.94 1.85
CA VAL A 100 -15.05 -1.08 1.76
C VAL A 100 -14.37 0.28 1.58
N SER A 101 -15.11 1.39 1.67
CA SER A 101 -14.59 2.76 1.50
C SER A 101 -13.43 3.06 2.45
N ASP A 102 -13.48 2.54 3.69
CA ASP A 102 -12.42 2.70 4.69
C ASP A 102 -11.31 1.62 4.62
N GLN A 103 -11.28 0.81 3.56
CA GLN A 103 -10.41 -0.36 3.45
C GLN A 103 -9.42 -0.20 2.27
N PRO A 104 -8.37 0.63 2.42
CA PRO A 104 -7.53 1.07 1.31
C PRO A 104 -6.84 -0.10 0.58
N PHE A 105 -6.42 -1.15 1.28
CA PHE A 105 -5.84 -2.32 0.60
C PHE A 105 -6.85 -3.11 -0.23
N LYS A 106 -8.12 -3.18 0.19
CA LYS A 106 -9.17 -3.83 -0.61
C LYS A 106 -9.53 -2.99 -1.83
N LEU A 107 -9.67 -1.67 -1.67
CA LEU A 107 -9.89 -0.76 -2.79
C LEU A 107 -8.75 -0.81 -3.80
N ALA A 108 -7.50 -0.78 -3.33
CA ALA A 108 -6.33 -0.90 -4.19
C ALA A 108 -6.31 -2.22 -4.98
N LEU A 109 -6.52 -3.35 -4.31
CA LEU A 109 -6.59 -4.64 -5.01
C LEU A 109 -7.76 -4.71 -6.00
N LEU A 110 -8.90 -4.09 -5.67
CA LEU A 110 -10.03 -4.00 -6.58
C LEU A 110 -9.64 -3.20 -7.83
N ALA A 111 -9.14 -1.97 -7.67
CA ALA A 111 -8.67 -1.15 -8.78
C ALA A 111 -7.57 -1.83 -9.63
N MET A 112 -6.65 -2.56 -9.02
CA MET A 112 -5.55 -3.24 -9.72
C MET A 112 -6.01 -4.42 -10.60
N PHE A 113 -7.00 -5.18 -10.14
CA PHE A 113 -7.36 -6.48 -10.71
C PHE A 113 -8.76 -6.56 -11.32
N TRP A 114 -9.62 -5.55 -11.09
CA TRP A 114 -10.97 -5.51 -11.64
C TRP A 114 -11.01 -5.69 -13.16
N TRP A 115 -10.16 -4.95 -13.88
CA TRP A 115 -10.09 -5.02 -15.34
C TRP A 115 -9.75 -6.43 -15.89
N SER A 116 -9.03 -7.24 -15.10
CA SER A 116 -8.75 -8.63 -15.46
C SER A 116 -10.00 -9.49 -15.30
N GLU A 117 -10.78 -9.30 -14.23
CA GLU A 117 -12.04 -10.02 -14.01
C GLU A 117 -13.10 -9.66 -15.05
N SER A 118 -13.07 -8.44 -15.62
CA SER A 118 -14.04 -7.99 -16.62
C SER A 118 -13.71 -8.43 -18.05
N LEU A 119 -12.45 -8.72 -18.37
CA LEU A 119 -12.01 -9.06 -19.74
C LEU A 119 -11.79 -10.56 -19.98
N SER A 120 -11.45 -11.33 -18.95
CA SER A 120 -11.26 -12.78 -19.09
C SER A 120 -12.24 -13.53 -18.20
N ASN A 121 -12.91 -14.55 -18.75
CA ASN A 121 -13.69 -15.52 -17.97
C ASN A 121 -12.82 -16.29 -16.94
N GLU A 122 -11.51 -16.08 -16.95
CA GLU A 122 -10.57 -16.56 -15.96
C GLU A 122 -10.13 -15.41 -15.05
N THR A 123 -10.54 -15.45 -13.79
CA THR A 123 -10.08 -14.51 -12.76
C THR A 123 -8.69 -14.95 -12.28
N VAL A 124 -7.64 -14.16 -12.55
CA VAL A 124 -6.27 -14.46 -12.07
C VAL A 124 -6.20 -14.49 -10.53
N ILE A 125 -7.06 -13.71 -9.88
CA ILE A 125 -7.31 -13.77 -8.43
C ILE A 125 -8.82 -13.76 -8.21
N ASP A 126 -9.32 -14.72 -7.43
CA ASP A 126 -10.74 -14.74 -7.10
C ASP A 126 -11.11 -13.66 -6.05
N ARG A 127 -12.40 -13.32 -5.99
CA ARG A 127 -12.95 -12.32 -5.07
C ARG A 127 -12.62 -12.60 -3.60
N ARG A 128 -12.62 -13.87 -3.19
CA ARG A 128 -12.39 -14.28 -1.80
C ARG A 128 -10.93 -14.07 -1.41
N ARG A 129 -10.00 -14.57 -2.22
CA ARG A 129 -8.55 -14.37 -2.07
C ARG A 129 -8.20 -12.89 -2.03
N ARG A 130 -8.81 -12.08 -2.90
CA ARG A 130 -8.63 -10.62 -2.87
C ARG A 130 -9.04 -10.00 -1.54
N ALA A 131 -10.18 -10.43 -0.98
CA ALA A 131 -10.63 -9.97 0.33
C ALA A 131 -9.68 -10.40 1.45
N GLU A 132 -9.25 -11.68 1.45
CA GLU A 132 -8.28 -12.23 2.42
C GLU A 132 -6.94 -11.48 2.38
N PHE A 133 -6.44 -11.15 1.19
CA PHE A 133 -5.22 -10.37 1.00
C PHE A 133 -5.36 -8.93 1.48
N GLY A 134 -6.50 -8.28 1.20
CA GLY A 134 -6.77 -6.94 1.72
C GLY A 134 -6.79 -6.90 3.25
N ASP A 135 -7.44 -7.88 3.89
CA ASP A 135 -7.45 -8.00 5.36
C ASP A 135 -6.04 -8.28 5.91
N ALA A 136 -5.28 -9.17 5.27
CA ALA A 136 -3.91 -9.49 5.68
C ALA A 136 -2.98 -8.28 5.64
N MET A 137 -3.07 -7.48 4.58
CA MET A 137 -2.30 -6.24 4.43
C MET A 137 -2.72 -5.16 5.44
N GLU A 138 -4.02 -4.98 5.67
CA GLU A 138 -4.51 -4.03 6.68
C GLU A 138 -4.05 -4.41 8.08
N TYR A 139 -4.12 -5.71 8.41
CA TYR A 139 -3.65 -6.23 9.68
C TYR A 139 -2.15 -6.00 9.88
N ALA A 140 -1.34 -6.27 8.85
CA ALA A 140 0.10 -5.99 8.86
C ALA A 140 0.39 -4.48 9.01
N ARG A 141 -0.41 -3.61 8.39
CA ARG A 141 -0.28 -2.16 8.51
C ARG A 141 -0.53 -1.69 9.95
N ARG A 142 -1.58 -2.20 10.62
CA ARG A 142 -1.88 -1.88 12.02
C ARG A 142 -0.74 -2.29 12.96
N HIS A 143 -0.04 -3.38 12.62
CA HIS A 143 1.15 -3.87 13.30
C HIS A 143 2.45 -3.19 12.83
N ARG A 144 2.36 -2.23 11.90
CA ARG A 144 3.49 -1.48 11.30
C ARG A 144 4.58 -2.38 10.71
N VAL A 145 4.18 -3.56 10.22
CA VAL A 145 5.09 -4.54 9.63
C VAL A 145 5.76 -3.94 8.39
N PRO A 146 7.10 -3.92 8.31
CA PRO A 146 7.82 -3.54 7.09
C PRO A 146 7.47 -4.48 5.94
N SER A 147 7.41 -3.97 4.70
CA SER A 147 6.99 -4.77 3.54
C SER A 147 7.84 -6.02 3.34
N LYS A 148 9.15 -5.97 3.62
CA LYS A 148 10.05 -7.13 3.57
C LYS A 148 9.67 -8.29 4.50
N HIS A 149 8.90 -8.03 5.55
CA HIS A 149 8.47 -9.03 6.52
C HIS A 149 6.98 -9.40 6.39
N LEU A 150 6.27 -8.82 5.41
CA LEU A 150 4.84 -8.99 5.24
C LEU A 150 4.44 -10.48 5.14
N CYS A 151 5.02 -11.22 4.21
CA CYS A 151 4.59 -12.59 3.92
C CYS A 151 4.89 -13.53 5.10
N GLY A 152 6.02 -13.35 5.78
CA GLY A 152 6.35 -14.08 7.01
C GLY A 152 5.35 -13.78 8.13
N PHE A 153 4.99 -12.50 8.33
CA PHE A 153 4.00 -12.08 9.31
C PHE A 153 2.61 -12.67 9.00
N ILE A 154 2.15 -12.62 7.74
CA ILE A 154 0.86 -13.20 7.34
C ILE A 154 0.81 -14.72 7.58
N LYS A 155 1.91 -15.43 7.27
CA LYS A 155 2.03 -16.88 7.51
C LYS A 155 1.92 -17.20 9.00
N GLN A 156 2.60 -16.44 9.85
CA GLN A 156 2.55 -16.61 11.31
C GLN A 156 1.17 -16.24 11.90
N ALA A 157 0.59 -15.12 11.46
CA ALA A 157 -0.72 -14.65 11.94
C ALA A 157 -1.87 -15.57 11.50
N GLY A 158 -1.69 -16.29 10.38
CA GLY A 158 -2.65 -17.23 9.80
C GLY A 158 -3.76 -16.51 9.03
N ILE A 159 -3.63 -16.42 7.70
CA ILE A 159 -4.49 -15.63 6.82
C ILE A 159 -6.01 -15.81 7.07
N LYS A 160 -6.46 -17.06 7.24
CA LYS A 160 -7.88 -17.39 7.46
C LYS A 160 -8.46 -16.83 8.76
N ARG A 161 -7.62 -16.44 9.72
CA ARG A 161 -8.02 -15.90 11.03
C ARG A 161 -7.95 -14.37 11.07
N ILE A 162 -7.32 -13.74 10.09
CA ILE A 162 -7.02 -12.30 10.14
C ILE A 162 -8.29 -11.45 10.13
N ALA A 163 -9.31 -11.79 9.34
CA ALA A 163 -10.57 -11.04 9.32
C ALA A 163 -11.23 -11.00 10.72
N HIS A 164 -11.21 -12.13 11.44
CA HIS A 164 -11.70 -12.18 12.83
C HIS A 164 -10.81 -11.35 13.77
N LYS A 165 -9.48 -11.51 13.67
CA LYS A 165 -8.49 -10.73 14.46
C LYS A 165 -8.66 -9.22 14.29
N LEU A 166 -8.91 -8.75 13.07
CA LEU A 166 -9.20 -7.35 12.77
C LEU A 166 -10.49 -6.88 13.44
N LYS A 167 -11.55 -7.70 13.40
CA LYS A 167 -12.85 -7.37 14.00
C LYS A 167 -12.78 -7.23 15.52
N VAL A 168 -12.01 -8.08 16.19
CA VAL A 168 -11.86 -8.05 17.66
C VAL A 168 -10.71 -7.15 18.14
N GLY A 169 -10.00 -6.47 17.24
CA GLY A 169 -8.87 -5.61 17.60
C GLY A 169 -7.67 -6.37 18.18
N HIS A 170 -7.49 -7.63 17.80
CA HIS A 170 -6.39 -8.45 18.31
C HIS A 170 -5.02 -7.89 17.91
N CYS A 171 -4.06 -7.97 18.83
CA CYS A 171 -2.66 -7.64 18.58
C CYS A 171 -1.80 -8.88 18.77
N GLU A 172 -0.89 -9.14 17.81
CA GLU A 172 0.06 -10.24 17.93
C GLU A 172 1.04 -9.99 19.10
N PRO A 173 1.42 -11.02 19.87
CA PRO A 173 2.43 -10.90 20.92
C PRO A 173 3.73 -10.27 20.39
N GLY A 174 4.32 -9.35 21.15
CA GLY A 174 5.54 -8.63 20.76
C GLY A 174 5.30 -7.39 19.89
N PHE A 175 4.06 -7.12 19.47
CA PHE A 175 3.68 -5.86 18.84
C PHE A 175 2.97 -4.96 19.86
N ARG A 176 3.14 -3.64 19.71
CA ARG A 176 2.41 -2.63 20.48
C ARG A 176 1.52 -1.83 19.54
N LEU A 177 0.22 -1.84 19.79
CA LEU A 177 -0.70 -0.93 19.10
C LEU A 177 -0.51 0.47 19.68
N GLY A 178 -0.04 1.42 18.87
CA GLY A 178 -0.15 2.86 19.19
C GLY A 178 1.10 3.59 19.68
N GLU A 179 2.20 2.93 20.07
CA GLU A 179 3.42 3.68 20.43
C GLU A 179 4.19 4.11 19.16
N PRO A 180 4.50 5.39 18.93
CA PRO A 180 5.38 5.80 17.82
C PRO A 180 6.72 5.10 17.98
N HIS A 181 7.03 4.20 17.05
CA HIS A 181 8.32 3.52 17.04
C HIS A 181 9.33 4.55 16.53
N VAL A 182 10.15 5.07 17.44
CA VAL A 182 11.32 5.90 17.10
C VAL A 182 12.31 4.99 16.39
N THR A 183 12.16 4.84 15.09
CA THR A 183 13.26 4.54 14.17
C THR A 183 13.15 5.54 13.05
N ASP A 184 13.37 6.80 13.42
CA ASP A 184 13.61 7.89 12.49
C ASP A 184 15.11 7.91 12.24
N GLU A 185 15.58 7.15 11.26
CA GLU A 185 16.97 7.22 10.77
C GLU A 185 17.26 8.53 10.00
N HIS A 186 16.44 9.56 10.15
CA HIS A 186 16.71 10.91 9.64
C HIS A 186 16.49 12.01 10.71
N ARG A 187 17.31 12.01 11.76
CA ARG A 187 17.98 13.26 12.15
C ARG A 187 19.10 13.46 11.13
N VAL A 188 19.11 14.49 10.30
CA VAL A 188 19.48 15.87 10.67
C VAL A 188 18.78 16.86 9.75
N CYS A 189 18.00 17.77 10.31
CA CYS A 189 17.94 19.16 9.84
C CYS A 189 18.05 20.04 11.10
N PRO A 190 19.11 20.87 11.24
CA PRO A 190 19.18 21.81 12.35
C PRO A 190 18.07 22.86 12.22
N ALA A 191 17.58 23.29 13.37
CA ALA A 191 16.57 24.32 13.50
C ALA A 191 16.98 25.59 12.73
N VAL A 192 16.10 26.06 11.85
CA VAL A 192 16.17 27.43 11.33
C VAL A 192 15.77 28.36 12.49
N PRO A 193 16.62 29.31 12.91
CA PRO A 193 16.22 30.29 13.91
C PRO A 193 15.09 31.17 13.35
N GLN A 194 14.02 31.30 14.13
CA GLN A 194 12.95 32.26 13.88
C GLN A 194 13.52 33.67 14.00
N ILE A 195 13.70 34.36 12.87
CA ILE A 195 13.88 35.81 12.88
C ILE A 195 12.49 36.43 13.02
N ALA A 196 12.23 36.99 14.19
CA ALA A 196 11.09 37.85 14.44
C ALA A 196 11.25 39.13 13.61
N PHE A 197 10.38 39.33 12.60
CA PHE A 197 10.24 40.63 11.95
C PHE A 197 8.97 41.29 12.48
N GLN A 198 9.17 42.29 13.34
CA GLN A 198 8.12 43.10 13.93
C GLN A 198 7.44 43.96 12.87
N ARG A 199 6.11 44.07 13.03
CA ARG A 199 5.21 44.96 12.29
C ARG A 199 5.54 46.42 12.61
N GLY A 200 5.70 47.25 11.59
CA GLY A 200 5.56 48.70 11.66
C GLY A 200 4.37 49.12 10.80
N CYS A 201 3.22 49.30 11.43
CA CYS A 201 2.13 50.08 10.88
C CYS A 201 2.34 51.51 11.37
N ASP A 202 2.67 52.44 10.48
CA ASP A 202 2.47 53.86 10.76
C ASP A 202 1.70 54.52 9.63
N VAL A 203 0.59 55.10 10.07
CA VAL A 203 -0.40 55.90 9.37
C VAL A 203 0.17 57.31 9.21
N VAL A 204 0.18 57.86 8.00
CA VAL A 204 0.25 59.32 7.82
C VAL A 204 -0.80 59.77 6.80
N ALA A 205 -1.78 60.49 7.32
CA ALA A 205 -2.79 61.21 6.58
C ALA A 205 -2.19 62.45 5.88
N LYS A 206 -2.66 62.72 4.66
CA LYS A 206 -2.43 63.99 3.95
C LYS A 206 -3.41 65.06 4.46
N PRO A 207 -2.99 66.33 4.57
CA PRO A 207 -3.83 67.45 4.20
C PRO A 207 -3.89 67.64 2.67
#